data_AF-A0A0M7ABP0-F1
#
_entry.id   AF-A0A0M7ABP0-F1
#
_cell.length_a   1.000
_cell.length_b   1.000
_cell.length_c   1.000
_cell.angle_alpha   90.00
_cell.angle_beta   90.00
_cell.angle_gamma   90.00
#
_symmetry.space_group_name_H-M   'P 1'
#
loop_
_entity.id
_entity.type
_entity.pdbx_description
1 polymer ?
#
loop_
_entity_poly.entity_id
_entity_poly.type
_entity_poly.pdbx_seq_one_letter_code
_entity_poly.pdbx_strand_id
1 'polypeptide(L)'
;MRMQLAQILRKWDGKDTAPLEHAYSSFATEPDFTVHLVELCEIEECERGATWLLKHYVAKSRSGLPEQLAARHAAFAPKLTDWEARLHFLQYFEHLQIPEHLEDPLRQMIDSGLTSENKFVRAWSHYALAVLAQRFPAHKSHAIETLERSDACETAGSVKVRIRKALEKLKV
;
A
#
# COMPACT_ATOMS: atom_id res chain seq x y z
N MET A 1 14.01 -8.75 18.67
CA MET A 1 13.11 -7.81 17.97
C MET A 1 11.89 -8.48 17.34
N ARG A 2 12.02 -9.32 16.30
CA ARG A 2 10.87 -9.88 15.55
C ARG A 2 9.72 -10.44 16.40
N MET A 3 10.03 -11.25 17.43
CA MET A 3 9.01 -11.81 18.33
C MET A 3 8.24 -10.75 19.12
N GLN A 4 8.93 -9.70 19.59
CA GLN A 4 8.29 -8.59 20.31
C GLN A 4 7.38 -7.79 19.38
N LEU A 5 7.85 -7.50 18.16
CA LEU A 5 7.01 -6.88 17.13
C LEU A 5 5.77 -7.74 16.88
N ALA A 6 5.92 -9.03 16.60
CA ALA A 6 4.78 -9.93 16.36
C ALA A 6 3.75 -9.89 17.52
N GLN A 7 4.20 -9.88 18.77
CA GLN A 7 3.30 -9.79 19.93
C GLN A 7 2.53 -8.47 19.99
N ILE A 8 3.18 -7.35 19.65
CA ILE A 8 2.54 -6.04 19.62
C ILE A 8 1.51 -5.99 18.48
N LEU A 9 1.91 -6.42 17.28
CA LEU A 9 1.07 -6.33 16.08
C LEU A 9 -0.19 -7.19 16.21
N ARG A 10 -0.07 -8.42 16.75
CA ARG A 10 -1.22 -9.32 16.98
C ARG A 10 -2.26 -8.76 17.94
N LYS A 11 -1.84 -7.92 18.89
CA LYS A 11 -2.73 -7.34 19.90
C LYS A 11 -3.40 -6.05 19.42
N TRP A 12 -2.92 -5.48 18.33
CA TRP A 12 -3.43 -4.21 17.84
C TRP A 12 -4.78 -4.39 17.16
N ASP A 13 -5.78 -3.62 17.59
CA ASP A 13 -7.17 -3.72 17.14
C ASP A 13 -7.51 -2.81 15.95
N GLY A 14 -6.54 -2.01 15.49
CA GLY A 14 -6.72 -1.04 14.40
C GLY A 14 -7.11 0.37 14.86
N LYS A 15 -7.26 0.62 16.17
CA LYS A 15 -7.75 1.92 16.69
C LYS A 15 -6.66 2.74 17.36
N ASP A 16 -6.06 2.22 18.43
CA ASP A 16 -5.03 2.95 19.19
C ASP A 16 -3.66 2.70 18.58
N THR A 17 -3.07 3.72 17.95
CA THR A 17 -1.74 3.62 17.33
C THR A 17 -0.59 3.75 18.33
N ALA A 18 -0.83 4.12 19.58
CA ALA A 18 0.23 4.34 20.57
C ALA A 18 1.18 3.12 20.74
N PRO A 19 0.69 1.87 20.77
CA PRO A 19 1.59 0.70 20.81
C PRO A 19 2.48 0.58 19.57
N LEU A 20 1.97 0.92 18.38
CA LEU A 20 2.74 0.89 17.14
C LEU A 20 3.76 2.03 17.08
N GLU A 21 3.37 3.23 17.52
CA GLU A 21 4.28 4.38 17.58
C GLU A 21 5.41 4.17 18.59
N HIS A 22 5.10 3.54 19.72
CA HIS A 22 6.11 3.11 20.68
C HIS A 22 7.05 2.07 20.07
N ALA A 23 6.51 1.03 19.44
CA ALA A 23 7.31 0.02 18.75
C ALA A 23 8.21 0.65 17.67
N TYR A 24 7.68 1.58 16.87
CA TYR A 24 8.46 2.31 15.88
C TYR A 24 9.62 3.07 16.55
N SER A 25 9.33 3.85 17.58
CA SER A 25 10.36 4.63 18.29
C SER A 25 11.45 3.76 18.92
N SER A 26 11.10 2.55 19.36
CA SER A 26 12.04 1.61 19.96
C SER A 26 12.88 0.83 18.94
N PHE A 27 12.36 0.57 17.74
CA PHE A 27 12.98 -0.40 16.81
C PHE A 27 13.33 0.17 15.44
N ALA A 28 12.89 1.38 15.06
CA ALA A 28 13.06 1.88 13.68
C ALA A 28 14.51 2.10 13.23
N THR A 29 15.44 2.24 14.17
CA THR A 29 16.88 2.37 13.89
C THR A 29 17.61 1.02 13.81
N GLU A 30 16.93 -0.08 14.14
CA GLU A 30 17.50 -1.42 14.04
C GLU A 30 17.64 -1.83 12.57
N PRO A 31 18.81 -2.36 12.13
CA PRO A 31 19.06 -2.70 10.73
C PRO A 31 18.01 -3.62 10.11
N ASP A 32 17.51 -4.59 10.88
CA ASP A 32 16.56 -5.61 10.42
C ASP A 32 15.09 -5.21 10.62
N PHE A 33 14.80 -3.97 11.01
CA PHE A 33 13.44 -3.53 11.31
C PHE A 33 12.50 -3.76 10.11
N THR A 34 12.88 -3.25 8.94
CA THR A 34 12.08 -3.38 7.72
C THR A 34 12.03 -4.82 7.21
N VAL A 35 13.10 -5.59 7.39
CA VAL A 35 13.14 -7.03 7.07
C VAL A 35 12.06 -7.77 7.86
N HIS A 36 12.03 -7.58 9.18
CA HIS A 36 11.04 -8.23 10.03
C HIS A 36 9.61 -7.77 9.74
N LEU A 37 9.40 -6.49 9.43
CA LEU A 37 8.06 -6.01 9.06
C LEU A 37 7.55 -6.67 7.77
N VAL A 38 8.41 -6.80 6.75
CA VAL A 38 8.03 -7.50 5.50
C VAL A 38 7.69 -8.97 5.79
N GLU A 39 8.46 -9.66 6.63
CA GLU A 39 8.14 -11.04 7.06
C GLU A 39 6.84 -11.13 7.87
N LEU A 40 6.56 -10.13 8.70
CA LEU A 40 5.35 -10.08 9.53
C LEU A 40 4.10 -9.73 8.71
N CYS A 41 4.25 -9.07 7.55
CA CYS A 41 3.16 -8.92 6.59
C CYS A 41 2.66 -10.27 6.03
N GLU A 42 3.49 -11.32 6.07
CA GLU A 42 3.15 -12.66 5.57
C GLU A 42 2.39 -13.51 6.60
N ILE A 43 2.14 -12.95 7.79
CA ILE A 43 1.43 -13.59 8.90
C ILE A 43 0.10 -12.84 9.09
N GLU A 44 -1.02 -13.53 8.86
CA GLU A 44 -2.37 -12.96 8.86
C GLU A 44 -2.68 -12.11 10.11
N GLU A 45 -2.33 -12.60 11.30
CA GLU A 45 -2.62 -11.87 12.55
C GLU A 45 -1.71 -10.65 12.76
N CYS A 46 -0.65 -10.52 11.97
CA CYS A 46 0.31 -9.42 12.02
C CYS A 46 0.15 -8.44 10.86
N GLU A 47 -0.44 -8.85 9.73
CA GLU A 47 -0.33 -8.14 8.46
C GLU A 47 -0.83 -6.70 8.52
N ARG A 48 -1.92 -6.48 9.25
CA ARG A 48 -2.51 -5.16 9.47
C ARG A 48 -1.55 -4.21 10.18
N GLY A 49 -0.98 -4.65 11.30
CA GLY A 49 -0.03 -3.85 12.07
C GLY A 49 1.32 -3.67 11.36
N ALA A 50 1.79 -4.72 10.70
CA ALA A 50 3.06 -4.72 9.97
C ALA A 50 3.02 -3.72 8.80
N THR A 51 1.97 -3.76 7.99
CA THR A 51 1.77 -2.81 6.88
C THR A 51 1.55 -1.38 7.37
N TRP A 52 0.92 -1.17 8.53
CA TRP A 52 0.82 0.16 9.14
C TRP A 52 2.20 0.71 9.49
N LEU A 53 3.06 -0.11 10.11
CA LEU A 53 4.44 0.28 10.46
C LEU A 53 5.30 0.53 9.21
N LEU A 54 5.16 -0.28 8.16
CA LEU A 54 5.84 -0.03 6.88
C LEU A 54 5.42 1.30 6.28
N LYS A 55 4.11 1.59 6.24
CA LYS A 55 3.58 2.88 5.80
C LYS A 55 4.17 4.03 6.63
N HIS A 56 4.19 3.88 7.95
CA HIS A 56 4.72 4.90 8.86
C HIS A 56 6.22 5.14 8.64
N TYR A 57 6.99 4.06 8.47
CA TYR A 57 8.42 4.10 8.16
C TYR A 57 8.68 4.87 6.87
N VAL A 58 8.03 4.50 5.76
CA VAL A 58 8.19 5.17 4.46
C VAL A 58 7.82 6.65 4.53
N ALA A 59 6.75 6.99 5.26
CA ALA A 59 6.32 8.37 5.43
C ALA A 59 7.35 9.22 6.22
N LYS A 60 8.05 8.62 7.19
CA LYS A 60 9.03 9.31 8.05
C LYS A 60 10.41 9.40 7.41
N SER A 61 10.91 8.31 6.85
CA SER A 61 12.23 8.27 6.21
C SER A 61 12.27 9.06 4.90
N ARG A 62 11.10 9.25 4.27
CA ARG A 62 10.95 9.72 2.87
C ARG A 62 11.72 8.84 1.87
N SER A 63 12.15 7.66 2.29
CA SER A 63 12.80 6.65 1.49
C SER A 63 11.92 5.41 1.40
N GLY A 64 11.95 4.74 0.25
CA GLY A 64 11.28 3.45 0.07
C GLY A 64 11.99 2.33 0.84
N LEU A 65 11.49 1.12 0.66
CA LEU A 65 12.19 -0.08 1.10
C LEU A 65 13.41 -0.35 0.20
N PRO A 66 14.47 -0.99 0.71
CA PRO A 66 15.52 -1.58 -0.12
C PRO A 66 14.91 -2.43 -1.23
N GLU A 67 15.49 -2.39 -2.44
CA GLU A 67 14.90 -2.97 -3.66
C GLU A 67 14.45 -4.42 -3.48
N GLN A 68 15.29 -5.27 -2.89
CA GLN A 68 14.97 -6.68 -2.62
C GLN A 68 13.77 -6.85 -1.68
N LEU A 69 13.67 -6.00 -0.65
CA LEU A 69 12.54 -6.01 0.30
C LEU A 69 11.28 -5.44 -0.34
N ALA A 70 11.40 -4.39 -1.15
CA ALA A 70 10.29 -3.83 -1.93
C ALA A 70 9.71 -4.88 -2.87
N ALA A 71 10.55 -5.59 -3.61
CA ALA A 71 10.16 -6.67 -4.52
C ALA A 71 9.47 -7.82 -3.78
N ARG A 72 10.06 -8.30 -2.66
CA ARG A 72 9.43 -9.34 -1.83
C ARG A 72 8.06 -8.91 -1.34
N HIS A 73 7.97 -7.71 -0.78
CA HIS A 73 6.71 -7.22 -0.23
C HIS A 73 5.64 -7.02 -1.32
N ALA A 74 6.02 -6.46 -2.47
CA ALA A 74 5.14 -6.28 -3.60
C ALA A 74 4.66 -7.62 -4.19
N ALA A 75 5.53 -8.63 -4.26
CA ALA A 75 5.15 -9.98 -4.70
C ALA A 75 4.14 -10.64 -3.76
N PHE A 76 4.20 -10.32 -2.45
CA PHE A 76 3.25 -10.83 -1.47
C PHE A 76 1.96 -10.02 -1.37
N ALA A 77 1.98 -8.72 -1.66
CA ALA A 77 0.85 -7.81 -1.44
C ALA A 77 -0.52 -8.30 -1.96
N PRO A 78 -0.64 -8.96 -3.15
CA PRO A 78 -1.91 -9.52 -3.61
C PRO A 78 -2.53 -10.58 -2.68
N LYS A 79 -1.74 -11.19 -1.79
CA LYS A 79 -2.15 -12.22 -0.83
C LYS A 79 -2.61 -11.67 0.52
N LEU A 80 -2.46 -10.36 0.77
CA LEU A 80 -2.96 -9.74 2.00
C LEU A 80 -4.47 -9.97 2.13
N THR A 81 -4.94 -10.37 3.31
CA THR A 81 -6.36 -10.73 3.51
C THR A 81 -7.17 -9.62 4.17
N ASP A 82 -6.54 -8.84 5.04
CA ASP A 82 -7.11 -7.71 5.75
C ASP A 82 -7.18 -6.48 4.85
N TRP A 83 -8.34 -5.82 4.85
CA TRP A 83 -8.57 -4.67 3.99
C TRP A 83 -7.76 -3.44 4.42
N GLU A 84 -7.45 -3.29 5.72
CA GLU A 84 -6.60 -2.21 6.22
C GLU A 84 -5.15 -2.45 5.77
N ALA A 85 -4.69 -3.70 5.78
CA ALA A 85 -3.38 -4.07 5.26
C ALA A 85 -3.23 -3.74 3.77
N ARG A 86 -4.22 -4.10 2.96
CA ARG A 86 -4.28 -3.71 1.53
C ARG A 86 -4.30 -2.19 1.36
N LEU A 87 -5.13 -1.49 2.13
CA LEU A 87 -5.19 -0.03 2.13
C LEU A 87 -3.82 0.58 2.44
N HIS A 88 -3.14 0.09 3.46
CA HIS A 88 -1.81 0.57 3.84
C HIS A 88 -0.81 0.38 2.72
N PHE A 89 -0.75 -0.80 2.10
CA PHE A 89 0.11 -1.05 0.94
C PHE A 89 -0.14 -0.03 -0.19
N LEU A 90 -1.40 0.16 -0.57
CA LEU A 90 -1.78 1.12 -1.63
C LEU A 90 -1.38 2.57 -1.28
N GLN A 91 -1.38 2.93 0.01
CA GLN A 91 -1.04 4.27 0.49
C GLN A 91 0.43 4.65 0.30
N TYR A 92 1.35 3.70 0.29
CA TYR A 92 2.78 3.97 0.07
C TYR A 92 3.34 3.31 -1.20
N PHE A 93 2.48 2.70 -2.02
CA PHE A 93 2.85 2.02 -3.26
C PHE A 93 3.73 2.87 -4.19
N GLU A 94 3.49 4.19 -4.25
CA GLU A 94 4.28 5.11 -5.08
C GLU A 94 5.75 5.22 -4.70
N HIS A 95 6.11 4.82 -3.48
CA HIS A 95 7.47 4.85 -2.97
C HIS A 95 8.23 3.52 -3.17
N LEU A 96 7.56 2.47 -3.65
CA LEU A 96 8.19 1.17 -3.90
C LEU A 96 8.79 1.10 -5.29
N GLN A 97 10.02 0.59 -5.40
CA GLN A 97 10.57 0.14 -6.67
C GLN A 97 9.98 -1.23 -7.00
N ILE A 98 9.36 -1.36 -8.17
CA ILE A 98 8.62 -2.56 -8.57
C ILE A 98 9.28 -3.15 -9.80
N PRO A 99 9.82 -4.38 -9.72
CA PRO A 99 10.30 -5.12 -10.88
C PRO A 99 9.19 -5.36 -11.91
N GLU A 100 9.54 -5.37 -13.20
CA GLU A 100 8.57 -5.54 -14.31
C GLU A 100 7.75 -6.84 -14.20
N HIS A 101 8.35 -7.93 -13.74
CA HIS A 101 7.65 -9.22 -13.59
C HIS A 101 6.52 -9.20 -12.53
N LEU A 102 6.44 -8.15 -11.69
CA LEU A 102 5.37 -7.96 -10.72
C LEU A 102 4.24 -7.04 -11.23
N GLU A 103 4.35 -6.50 -12.45
CA GLU A 103 3.34 -5.63 -13.04
C GLU A 103 1.95 -6.28 -13.05
N ASP A 104 1.82 -7.46 -13.65
CA ASP A 104 0.55 -8.17 -13.78
C ASP A 104 -0.13 -8.50 -12.44
N PRO A 105 0.54 -9.14 -11.45
CA PRO A 105 -0.10 -9.45 -10.19
C PRO A 105 -0.51 -8.19 -9.40
N LEU A 106 0.26 -7.10 -9.49
CA LEU A 106 -0.09 -5.84 -8.86
C LEU A 106 -1.25 -5.15 -9.58
N ARG A 107 -1.29 -5.21 -10.92
CA ARG A 107 -2.42 -4.71 -11.71
C ARG A 107 -3.71 -5.41 -11.30
N GLN A 108 -3.72 -6.74 -11.23
CA GLN A 108 -4.90 -7.51 -10.83
C GLN A 108 -5.40 -7.12 -9.42
N MET A 109 -4.48 -6.96 -8.47
CA MET A 109 -4.84 -6.48 -7.13
C MET A 109 -5.45 -5.07 -7.17
N ILE A 110 -4.83 -4.14 -7.90
CA ILE A 110 -5.31 -2.76 -8.06
C ILE A 110 -6.71 -2.76 -8.71
N ASP A 111 -6.90 -3.51 -9.80
CA ASP A 111 -8.16 -3.59 -10.54
C ASP A 111 -9.29 -4.11 -9.65
N SER A 112 -9.04 -5.15 -8.85
CA SER A 112 -10.02 -5.64 -7.86
C SER A 112 -10.41 -4.57 -6.82
N GLY A 113 -9.47 -3.68 -6.50
CA GLY A 113 -9.68 -2.59 -5.56
C GLY A 113 -10.53 -1.46 -6.13
N LEU A 114 -10.55 -1.26 -7.45
CA LEU A 114 -11.36 -0.21 -8.11
C LEU A 114 -12.87 -0.36 -7.88
N THR A 115 -13.34 -1.58 -7.57
CA THR A 115 -14.75 -1.88 -7.29
C THR A 115 -15.00 -2.30 -5.84
N SER A 116 -13.99 -2.18 -4.96
CA SER A 116 -14.12 -2.55 -3.54
C SER A 116 -15.26 -1.78 -2.86
N GLU A 117 -16.10 -2.43 -2.06
CA GLU A 117 -17.12 -1.75 -1.25
C GLU A 117 -16.50 -0.77 -0.24
N ASN A 118 -15.31 -1.11 0.27
CA ASN A 118 -14.55 -0.22 1.14
C ASN A 118 -14.05 1.00 0.34
N LYS A 119 -14.62 2.17 0.64
CA LYS A 119 -14.32 3.43 -0.04
C LYS A 119 -12.85 3.86 0.06
N PHE A 120 -12.12 3.47 1.11
CA PHE A 120 -10.73 3.85 1.27
C PHE A 120 -9.82 3.01 0.37
N VAL A 121 -10.04 1.69 0.34
CA VAL A 121 -9.37 0.79 -0.61
C VAL A 121 -9.64 1.24 -2.03
N ARG A 122 -10.92 1.54 -2.36
CA ARG A 122 -11.31 2.01 -3.69
C ARG A 122 -10.64 3.32 -4.09
N ALA A 123 -10.65 4.32 -3.20
CA ALA A 123 -9.94 5.57 -3.42
C ALA A 123 -8.47 5.35 -3.76
N TRP A 124 -7.76 4.59 -2.93
CA TRP A 124 -6.33 4.39 -3.10
C TRP A 124 -5.98 3.45 -4.26
N SER A 125 -6.88 2.57 -4.67
CA SER A 125 -6.71 1.75 -5.88
C SER A 125 -6.71 2.61 -7.15
N HIS A 126 -7.58 3.62 -7.23
CA HIS A 126 -7.53 4.59 -8.35
C HIS A 126 -6.19 5.34 -8.41
N TYR A 127 -5.65 5.74 -7.26
CA TYR A 127 -4.34 6.39 -7.25
C TYR A 127 -3.21 5.43 -7.62
N ALA A 128 -3.26 4.21 -7.10
CA ALA A 128 -2.28 3.16 -7.43
C ALA A 128 -2.31 2.81 -8.92
N LEU A 129 -3.47 2.85 -9.59
CA LEU A 129 -3.58 2.68 -11.04
C LEU A 129 -2.77 3.74 -11.80
N ALA A 130 -2.88 5.01 -11.40
CA ALA A 130 -2.06 6.07 -12.01
C ALA A 130 -0.56 5.88 -11.72
N VAL A 131 -0.19 5.47 -10.50
CA VAL A 131 1.21 5.14 -10.16
C VAL A 131 1.74 4.00 -11.04
N LEU A 132 0.95 2.93 -11.22
CA LEU A 132 1.31 1.80 -12.06
C LEU A 132 1.50 2.24 -13.52
N ALA A 133 0.55 3.02 -14.06
CA ALA A 133 0.60 3.51 -15.43
C ALA A 133 1.73 4.53 -15.70
N GLN A 134 2.19 5.27 -14.70
CA GLN A 134 3.42 6.07 -14.83
C GLN A 134 4.67 5.20 -14.97
N ARG A 135 4.71 4.06 -14.28
CA ARG A 135 5.85 3.12 -14.32
C ARG A 135 5.84 2.25 -15.57
N PHE A 136 4.65 1.88 -16.03
CA PHE A 136 4.43 1.00 -17.17
C PHE A 136 3.55 1.72 -18.22
N PRO A 137 4.17 2.52 -19.12
CA PRO A 137 3.43 3.42 -20.01
C PRO A 137 2.40 2.77 -20.93
N ALA A 138 2.53 1.46 -21.18
CA ALA A 138 1.54 0.68 -21.93
C ALA A 138 0.12 0.75 -21.31
N HIS A 139 0.01 1.02 -20.01
CA HIS A 139 -1.28 1.14 -19.31
C HIS A 139 -1.85 2.56 -19.27
N LYS A 140 -1.13 3.58 -19.77
CA LYS A 140 -1.51 4.98 -19.58
C LYS A 140 -2.89 5.31 -20.14
N SER A 141 -3.19 4.89 -21.37
CA SER A 141 -4.50 5.14 -21.99
C SER A 141 -5.63 4.46 -21.20
N HIS A 142 -5.45 3.18 -20.85
CA HIS A 142 -6.42 2.43 -20.06
C HIS A 142 -6.67 3.07 -18.68
N ALA A 143 -5.61 3.52 -18.01
CA ALA A 143 -5.71 4.18 -16.72
C ALA A 143 -6.49 5.50 -16.80
N ILE A 144 -6.22 6.33 -17.81
CA ILE A 144 -6.95 7.60 -18.00
C ILE A 144 -8.44 7.33 -18.23
N GLU A 145 -8.79 6.46 -19.19
CA GLU A 145 -10.18 6.13 -19.51
C GLU A 145 -10.94 5.58 -18.28
N THR A 146 -10.28 4.72 -17.50
CA THR A 146 -10.85 4.14 -16.29
C THR A 146 -11.09 5.22 -15.24
N LEU A 147 -10.12 6.10 -15.00
CA LEU A 147 -10.23 7.18 -14.02
C LEU A 147 -11.29 8.22 -14.40
N GLU A 148 -11.38 8.61 -15.68
CA GLU A 148 -12.40 9.55 -16.15
C GLU A 148 -13.82 8.99 -15.98
N ARG A 149 -14.02 7.72 -16.34
CA ARG A 149 -15.29 7.02 -16.13
C ARG A 149 -15.65 6.95 -14.64
N SER A 150 -14.67 6.65 -13.79
CA SER A 150 -14.88 6.59 -12.35
C SER A 150 -15.18 7.95 -11.73
N ASP A 151 -14.56 9.07 -12.16
CA ASP A 151 -14.89 10.40 -11.62
C ASP A 151 -16.32 10.83 -11.97
N ALA A 152 -16.80 10.41 -13.15
CA ALA A 152 -18.16 10.69 -13.62
C ALA A 152 -19.23 9.93 -12.82
N CYS A 153 -18.96 8.69 -12.41
CA CYS A 153 -19.94 7.84 -11.73
C CYS A 153 -19.81 7.79 -10.20
N GLU A 154 -18.62 8.07 -9.64
CA GLU A 154 -18.39 7.97 -8.20
C GLU A 154 -19.07 9.09 -7.41
N THR A 155 -19.66 8.72 -6.28
CA THR A 155 -20.43 9.59 -5.39
C THR A 155 -19.71 9.90 -4.08
N ALA A 156 -18.81 9.01 -3.63
CA ALA A 156 -18.04 9.20 -2.41
C ALA A 156 -16.95 10.28 -2.61
N GLY A 157 -17.10 11.42 -1.93
CA GLY A 157 -16.17 12.56 -2.07
C GLY A 157 -14.70 12.21 -1.84
N SER A 158 -14.39 11.31 -0.89
CA SER A 158 -13.03 10.84 -0.63
C SER A 158 -12.41 10.09 -1.81
N VAL A 159 -13.23 9.35 -2.57
CA VAL A 159 -12.79 8.62 -3.77
C VAL A 159 -12.60 9.58 -4.92
N LYS A 160 -13.55 10.51 -5.17
CA LYS A 160 -13.44 11.54 -6.22
C LYS A 160 -12.17 12.38 -6.09
N VAL A 161 -11.86 12.84 -4.89
CA VAL A 161 -10.62 13.61 -4.62
C VAL A 161 -9.39 12.81 -5.04
N ARG A 162 -9.40 11.49 -4.78
CA ARG A 162 -8.27 10.63 -5.09
C ARG A 162 -8.17 10.30 -6.58
N ILE A 163 -9.29 10.11 -7.27
CA ILE A 163 -9.35 9.95 -8.74
C ILE A 163 -8.79 11.19 -9.44
N ARG A 164 -9.17 12.40 -9.00
CA ARG A 164 -8.66 13.66 -9.57
C ARG A 164 -7.15 13.79 -9.41
N LYS A 165 -6.63 13.46 -8.21
CA LYS A 165 -5.17 13.39 -7.98
C LYS A 165 -4.49 12.36 -8.89
N ALA A 166 -5.14 11.22 -9.16
CA ALA A 166 -4.62 10.21 -10.07
C ALA A 166 -4.58 10.71 -11.52
N LEU A 167 -5.60 11.44 -11.98
CA LEU A 167 -5.63 12.09 -13.30
C LEU A 167 -4.56 13.18 -13.41
N GLU A 168 -4.41 14.03 -12.39
CA GLU A 168 -3.34 15.04 -12.32
C GLU A 168 -1.97 14.39 -12.45
N LYS A 169 -1.75 13.25 -11.78
CA LYS A 169 -0.51 12.49 -11.83
C LYS A 169 -0.18 12.02 -13.26
N LEU A 170 -1.17 11.61 -14.05
CA LEU A 170 -0.93 11.14 -15.43
C LEU A 170 -0.75 12.27 -16.47
N LYS A 171 -1.09 13.52 -16.11
CA LYS A 171 -0.87 14.70 -16.97
C LYS A 171 0.57 15.22 -16.93
N VAL A 172 1.29 14.92 -15.86
CA VAL A 172 2.73 15.17 -15.70
C VAL A 172 3.52 14.07 -16.39
#